data_AF-A0A8H4N5B4-F1
#
_entry.id   AF-A0A8H4N5B4-F1
#
_cell.length_a   1.000
_cell.length_b   1.000
_cell.length_c   1.000
_cell.angle_alpha   90.00
_cell.angle_beta   90.00
_cell.angle_gamma   90.00
#
_symmetry.space_group_name_H-M   'P 1'
#
loop_
_entity.id
_entity.type
_entity.pdbx_description
1 polymer ?
#
loop_
_entity_poly.entity_id
_entity_poly.type
_entity_poly.pdbx_seq_one_letter_code
_entity_poly.pdbx_strand_id
1 'polypeptide(L)'
;MRIPPPPPPPPGHNAFSVPLSHISRGALSYFRRARLTTTLPPLRDLNLYDQAGLLLAITRPGAALEEATEAQWLKTDIAVMCGEAWVSTVGCQCWADASLVPWSVLGDVGEGGWPSATVEVERAEKGKAVWVYLRVPGRGGAEGRRVPIRELTWWFAEEDEGWEISVAVYAARPLRKEGAEGEALNVKI
;
A
#
# COMPACT_ATOMS: atom_id res chain seq x y z
N MET A 1 -16.17 16.71 19.37
CA MET A 1 -15.41 16.91 18.12
C MET A 1 -13.94 16.67 18.47
N ARG A 2 -13.36 15.51 18.10
CA ARG A 2 -11.95 15.22 18.37
C ARG A 2 -11.12 15.87 17.27
N ILE A 3 -10.16 16.71 17.65
CA ILE A 3 -9.22 17.34 16.72
C ILE A 3 -8.34 16.20 16.18
N PRO A 4 -8.20 16.04 14.84
CA PRO A 4 -7.29 15.05 14.30
C PRO A 4 -5.86 15.35 14.79
N PRO A 5 -5.04 14.32 15.05
CA PRO A 5 -3.65 14.54 15.42
C PRO A 5 -2.94 15.36 14.33
N PRO A 6 -1.93 16.15 14.70
CA PRO A 6 -1.14 16.90 13.72
C PRO A 6 -0.57 15.94 12.67
N PRO A 7 -0.46 16.38 11.40
CA PRO A 7 0.18 15.57 10.37
C PRO A 7 1.60 15.20 10.81
N PRO A 8 2.13 14.05 10.38
CA PRO A 8 3.50 13.68 10.69
C PRO A 8 4.46 14.77 10.20
N PRO A 9 5.54 15.05 10.94
CA PRO A 9 6.55 16.00 10.50
C PRO A 9 7.15 15.54 9.15
N PRO A 10 7.70 16.48 8.34
CA PRO A 10 8.40 16.12 7.12
C PRO A 10 9.46 15.05 7.42
N PRO A 11 9.60 14.01 6.59
CA PRO A 11 10.62 12.99 6.81
C PRO A 11 12.00 13.66 6.79
N GLY A 12 12.72 13.65 7.92
CA GLY A 12 14.10 14.13 7.99
C GLY A 12 15.12 13.14 7.39
N HIS A 13 14.66 11.96 6.98
CA HIS A 13 15.48 10.88 6.43
C HIS A 13 14.65 10.08 5.41
N ASN A 14 15.25 9.80 4.25
CA ASN A 14 14.70 8.88 3.25
C ASN A 14 15.23 7.47 3.54
N ALA A 15 14.35 6.55 3.90
CA ALA A 15 14.69 5.15 4.15
C ALA A 15 13.80 4.25 3.28
N PHE A 16 14.40 3.66 2.25
CA PHE A 16 13.80 2.58 1.46
C PHE A 16 14.28 1.21 1.98
N SER A 17 14.18 0.99 3.30
CA SER A 17 14.77 -0.16 4.01
C SER A 17 13.73 -1.16 4.52
N VAL A 18 12.50 -1.05 4.05
CA VAL A 18 11.42 -1.94 4.46
C VAL A 18 11.69 -3.34 3.90
N PRO A 19 11.53 -4.41 4.70
CA PRO A 19 11.65 -5.77 4.18
C PRO A 19 10.61 -6.00 3.09
N LEU A 20 11.09 -6.33 1.89
CA LEU A 20 10.28 -6.64 0.73
C LEU A 20 10.33 -8.15 0.48
N SER A 21 9.17 -8.79 0.39
CA SER A 21 9.09 -10.10 -0.25
C SER A 21 8.68 -9.88 -1.69
N HIS A 22 9.66 -9.97 -2.60
CA HIS A 22 9.45 -9.80 -4.02
C HIS A 22 8.57 -10.91 -4.59
N ILE A 23 7.50 -10.52 -5.28
CA ILE A 23 6.59 -11.46 -5.95
C ILE A 23 6.98 -11.61 -7.41
N SER A 24 7.18 -10.50 -8.13
CA SER A 24 7.46 -10.53 -9.57
C SER A 24 8.19 -9.28 -10.05
N ARG A 25 8.97 -9.43 -11.14
CA ARG A 25 9.56 -8.32 -11.90
C ARG A 25 9.40 -8.57 -13.40
N GLY A 26 9.20 -7.52 -14.19
CA GLY A 26 9.12 -7.60 -15.66
C GLY A 26 8.90 -6.24 -16.31
N ALA A 27 8.69 -6.22 -17.63
CA ALA A 27 8.42 -4.97 -18.34
C ALA A 27 7.11 -4.33 -17.88
N LEU A 28 7.12 -3.01 -17.69
CA LEU A 28 5.97 -2.22 -17.24
C LEU A 28 4.75 -2.40 -18.17
N SER A 29 4.99 -2.49 -19.48
CA SER A 29 3.95 -2.67 -20.50
C SER A 29 3.14 -3.97 -20.34
N TYR A 30 3.71 -5.00 -19.71
CA TYR A 30 3.02 -6.27 -19.42
C TYR A 30 2.22 -6.26 -18.12
N PHE A 31 2.36 -5.25 -17.28
CA PHE A 31 1.55 -5.17 -16.08
C PHE A 31 0.07 -5.05 -16.43
N ARG A 32 -0.75 -5.83 -15.75
CA ARG A 32 -2.21 -5.83 -15.90
C ARG A 32 -2.88 -5.62 -14.56
N ARG A 33 -2.51 -6.42 -13.57
CA ARG A 33 -3.14 -6.40 -12.25
C ARG A 33 -2.22 -7.03 -11.20
N ALA A 34 -2.28 -6.50 -9.99
CA ALA A 34 -1.80 -7.15 -8.78
C ALA A 34 -2.88 -7.03 -7.69
N ARG A 35 -3.06 -8.08 -6.89
CA ARG A 35 -4.04 -8.13 -5.81
C ARG A 35 -3.40 -8.72 -4.58
N LEU A 36 -3.72 -8.16 -3.43
CA LEU A 36 -3.23 -8.63 -2.14
C LEU A 36 -4.36 -8.59 -1.11
N THR A 37 -4.51 -9.67 -0.35
CA THR A 37 -5.24 -9.63 0.92
C THR A 37 -4.21 -9.55 2.02
N THR A 38 -4.37 -8.63 2.95
CA THR A 38 -3.46 -8.44 4.06
C THR A 38 -4.26 -8.46 5.34
N THR A 39 -3.76 -9.14 6.36
CA THR A 39 -4.35 -9.14 7.70
C THR A 39 -3.30 -8.74 8.72
N LEU A 40 -3.58 -7.68 9.47
CA LEU A 40 -2.74 -7.22 10.58
C LEU A 40 -3.13 -7.94 11.87
N PRO A 41 -2.22 -8.00 12.87
CA PRO A 41 -2.56 -8.33 14.25
C PRO A 41 -3.71 -7.48 14.81
N PRO A 42 -4.31 -7.87 15.94
CA PRO A 42 -5.30 -7.04 16.63
C PRO A 42 -4.79 -5.62 16.88
N LEU A 43 -5.67 -4.60 16.73
CA LEU A 43 -5.29 -3.18 16.87
C LEU A 43 -4.56 -2.85 18.18
N ARG A 44 -4.88 -3.57 19.27
CA ARG A 44 -4.22 -3.41 20.58
C ARG A 44 -2.73 -3.74 20.58
N ASP A 45 -2.28 -4.58 19.65
CA ASP A 45 -0.91 -5.06 19.53
C ASP A 45 -0.11 -4.22 18.50
N LEU A 46 -0.74 -3.26 17.84
CA LEU A 46 -0.14 -2.42 16.81
C LEU A 46 0.29 -1.05 17.32
N ASN A 47 1.24 -0.45 16.60
CA ASN A 47 1.72 0.91 16.82
C ASN A 47 1.08 1.88 15.84
N LEU A 48 1.11 3.18 16.17
CA LEU A 48 0.75 4.22 15.21
C LEU A 48 1.66 4.11 13.96
N TYR A 49 1.04 4.10 12.78
CA TYR A 49 1.64 3.90 11.47
C TYR A 49 2.16 2.50 11.14
N ASP A 50 1.89 1.47 11.97
CA ASP A 50 2.06 0.08 11.53
C ASP A 50 1.26 -0.13 10.25
N GLN A 51 1.92 -0.62 9.21
CA GLN A 51 1.35 -0.72 7.87
C GLN A 51 1.84 -1.98 7.16
N ALA A 52 0.99 -2.56 6.33
CA ALA A 52 1.36 -3.66 5.47
C ALA A 52 0.48 -3.73 4.22
N GLY A 53 1.09 -4.07 3.10
CA GLY A 53 0.38 -4.09 1.84
C GLY A 53 1.27 -4.36 0.63
N LEU A 54 0.81 -3.85 -0.50
CA LEU A 54 1.41 -4.04 -1.81
C LEU A 54 2.27 -2.82 -2.15
N LEU A 55 3.48 -3.07 -2.64
CA LEU A 55 4.39 -2.06 -3.19
C LEU A 55 4.67 -2.39 -4.66
N LEU A 56 4.37 -1.44 -5.53
CA LEU A 56 4.79 -1.43 -6.93
C LEU A 56 5.85 -0.35 -7.08
N ALA A 57 6.95 -0.68 -7.76
CA ALA A 57 7.97 0.29 -8.09
C ALA A 57 8.35 0.13 -9.57
N ILE A 58 8.51 1.25 -10.25
CA ILE A 58 8.98 1.28 -11.64
C ILE A 58 10.37 1.89 -11.71
N THR A 59 11.24 1.20 -12.43
CA THR A 59 12.66 1.53 -12.55
C THR A 59 13.07 1.49 -14.00
N ARG A 60 14.12 2.25 -14.35
CA ARG A 60 14.78 2.13 -15.64
C ARG A 60 15.32 0.71 -15.83
N PRO A 61 15.40 0.21 -17.08
CA PRO A 61 15.96 -1.11 -17.35
C PRO A 61 17.39 -1.24 -16.77
N GLY A 62 17.63 -2.33 -16.05
CA GLY A 62 18.92 -2.62 -15.42
C GLY A 62 19.21 -1.90 -14.08
N ALA A 63 18.34 -0.98 -13.63
CA ALA A 63 18.50 -0.34 -12.32
C ALA A 63 18.06 -1.28 -11.17
N ALA A 64 18.81 -1.26 -10.08
CA ALA A 64 18.46 -2.04 -8.88
C ALA A 64 17.25 -1.41 -8.18
N LEU A 65 16.39 -2.23 -7.54
CA LEU A 65 15.29 -1.67 -6.74
C LEU A 65 15.83 -0.91 -5.52
N GLU A 66 17.03 -1.21 -5.04
CA GLU A 66 17.67 -0.51 -3.92
C GLU A 66 18.11 0.92 -4.29
N GLU A 67 18.28 1.19 -5.59
CA GLU A 67 18.52 2.54 -6.14
C GLU A 67 17.20 3.34 -6.26
N ALA A 68 16.09 2.82 -5.70
CA ALA A 68 14.75 3.40 -5.73
C ALA A 68 14.59 4.78 -5.09
N THR A 69 15.66 5.39 -4.58
CA THR A 69 15.65 6.83 -4.28
C THR A 69 15.29 7.68 -5.51
N GLU A 70 15.48 7.15 -6.73
CA GLU A 70 14.98 7.73 -8.00
C GLU A 70 13.76 6.99 -8.59
N ALA A 71 13.26 5.91 -7.96
CA ALA A 71 12.15 5.13 -8.51
C ALA A 71 10.81 5.81 -8.27
N GLN A 72 9.95 5.75 -9.27
CA GLN A 72 8.54 6.07 -9.10
C GLN A 72 7.86 4.84 -8.49
N TRP A 73 7.02 5.04 -7.47
CA TRP A 73 6.41 3.92 -6.74
C TRP A 73 4.97 4.20 -6.32
N LEU A 74 4.25 3.13 -6.02
CA LEU A 74 2.89 3.11 -5.51
C LEU A 74 2.84 2.08 -4.41
N LYS A 75 2.42 2.51 -3.22
CA LYS A 75 2.03 1.58 -2.17
C LYS A 75 0.53 1.69 -1.89
N THR A 76 -0.10 0.56 -1.63
CA THR A 76 -1.48 0.50 -1.15
C THR A 76 -1.59 -0.58 -0.09
N ASP A 77 -2.15 -0.20 1.06
CA ASP A 77 -1.91 -0.91 2.31
C ASP A 77 -3.00 -0.67 3.36
N ILE A 78 -2.99 -1.51 4.38
CA ILE A 78 -3.68 -1.23 5.66
C ILE A 78 -2.67 -0.51 6.55
N ALA A 79 -3.06 0.64 7.10
CA ALA A 79 -2.25 1.42 8.03
C ALA A 79 -3.02 1.77 9.31
N VAL A 80 -2.34 1.78 10.45
CA VAL A 80 -2.91 2.19 11.73
C VAL A 80 -2.76 3.68 11.93
N MET A 81 -3.88 4.38 12.10
CA MET A 81 -3.90 5.81 12.41
C MET A 81 -5.08 6.15 13.32
N CYS A 82 -4.87 7.08 14.24
CA CYS A 82 -5.91 7.54 15.17
C CYS A 82 -6.58 6.40 15.99
N GLY A 83 -5.86 5.30 16.24
CA GLY A 83 -6.38 4.13 16.96
C GLY A 83 -7.26 3.19 16.12
N GLU A 84 -7.32 3.41 14.80
CA GLU A 84 -8.14 2.65 13.86
C GLU A 84 -7.29 2.17 12.67
N ALA A 85 -7.76 1.14 11.96
CA ALA A 85 -7.21 0.77 10.67
C ALA A 85 -7.73 1.71 9.58
N TRP A 86 -6.92 1.92 8.55
CA TRP A 86 -7.24 2.72 7.36
C TRP A 86 -6.70 2.02 6.14
N VAL A 87 -7.36 2.21 4.99
CA VAL A 87 -6.74 1.86 3.70
C VAL A 87 -6.02 3.09 3.20
N SER A 88 -4.72 2.97 3.01
CA SER A 88 -3.85 4.02 2.51
C SER A 88 -3.45 3.69 1.08
N THR A 89 -3.29 4.72 0.26
CA THR A 89 -2.64 4.63 -1.04
C THR A 89 -1.74 5.84 -1.21
N VAL A 90 -0.46 5.59 -1.47
CA VAL A 90 0.55 6.63 -1.69
C VAL A 90 1.24 6.37 -3.02
N GLY A 91 1.12 7.32 -3.94
CA GLY A 91 1.87 7.35 -5.18
C GLY A 91 3.02 8.34 -5.08
N CYS A 92 4.17 8.00 -5.65
CA CYS A 92 5.33 8.87 -5.69
C CYS A 92 5.94 8.85 -7.09
N GLN A 93 5.87 9.98 -7.78
CA GLN A 93 6.62 10.20 -9.01
C GLN A 93 7.87 11.03 -8.71
N CYS A 94 7.68 12.33 -8.44
CA CYS A 94 8.70 13.21 -7.88
C CYS A 94 8.46 13.50 -6.39
N TRP A 95 7.20 13.43 -5.96
CA TRP A 95 6.74 13.69 -4.60
C TRP A 95 5.69 12.67 -4.21
N ALA A 96 5.67 12.31 -2.92
CA ALA A 96 4.65 11.42 -2.37
C ALA A 96 3.32 12.17 -2.23
N ASP A 97 2.26 11.60 -2.80
CA ASP A 97 0.87 12.05 -2.66
C ASP A 97 0.05 10.90 -2.08
N ALA A 98 -0.59 11.16 -0.95
CA ALA A 98 -1.26 10.17 -0.12
C ALA A 98 -2.78 10.39 -0.09
N SER A 99 -3.51 9.29 -0.14
CA SER A 99 -4.96 9.22 0.10
C SER A 99 -5.27 8.20 1.17
N LEU A 100 -6.29 8.49 1.97
CA LEU A 100 -6.69 7.67 3.10
C LEU A 100 -8.20 7.44 3.03
N VAL A 101 -8.61 6.19 3.16
CA VAL A 101 -10.01 5.80 3.23
C VAL A 101 -10.27 5.20 4.61
N PRO A 102 -11.22 5.75 5.40
CA PRO A 102 -11.51 5.22 6.72
C PRO A 102 -12.08 3.80 6.62
N TRP A 103 -11.59 2.90 7.46
CA TRP A 103 -12.09 1.52 7.51
C TRP A 103 -13.58 1.44 7.86
N SER A 104 -14.04 2.37 8.70
CA SER A 104 -15.44 2.52 9.11
C SER A 104 -16.40 2.81 7.95
N VAL A 105 -15.90 3.31 6.82
CA VAL A 105 -16.70 3.57 5.60
C VAL A 105 -16.91 2.29 4.77
N LEU A 106 -16.15 1.22 5.04
CA LEU A 106 -15.96 0.11 4.11
C LEU A 106 -16.33 -1.26 4.69
N GLY A 107 -16.45 -1.36 6.02
CA GLY A 107 -17.32 -2.33 6.68
C GLY A 107 -16.92 -3.80 6.57
N ASP A 108 -15.88 -4.20 7.29
CA ASP A 108 -15.96 -5.29 8.30
C ASP A 108 -14.59 -5.49 8.95
N VAL A 109 -14.59 -5.94 10.20
CA VAL A 109 -13.37 -6.44 10.85
C VAL A 109 -13.19 -7.88 10.36
N GLY A 110 -11.97 -8.27 9.96
CA GLY A 110 -11.69 -9.64 9.56
C GLY A 110 -12.01 -10.65 10.67
N GLU A 111 -11.91 -11.95 10.35
CA GLU A 111 -12.16 -13.01 11.32
C GLU A 111 -11.43 -12.76 12.65
N GLY A 112 -12.16 -12.89 13.78
CA GLY A 112 -11.59 -12.72 15.11
C GLY A 112 -11.26 -11.27 15.52
N GLY A 113 -11.72 -10.27 14.76
CA GLY A 113 -11.49 -8.85 15.11
C GLY A 113 -10.17 -8.28 14.58
N TRP A 114 -9.55 -8.95 13.61
CA TRP A 114 -8.26 -8.56 13.03
C TRP A 114 -8.49 -7.67 11.80
N PRO A 115 -7.81 -6.51 11.67
CA PRO A 115 -7.94 -5.68 10.48
C PRO A 115 -7.49 -6.45 9.23
N SER A 116 -8.36 -6.57 8.22
CA SER A 116 -8.07 -7.34 7.00
C SER A 116 -8.66 -6.70 5.77
N ALA A 117 -7.85 -6.47 4.74
CA ALA A 117 -8.25 -5.76 3.51
C ALA A 117 -7.73 -6.47 2.27
N THR A 118 -8.53 -6.46 1.21
CA THR A 118 -8.09 -6.88 -0.12
C THR A 118 -7.98 -5.68 -1.05
N VAL A 119 -6.75 -5.30 -1.37
CA VAL A 119 -6.43 -4.23 -2.32
C VAL A 119 -6.09 -4.81 -3.68
N GLU A 120 -6.41 -4.07 -4.74
CA GLU A 120 -6.14 -4.46 -6.11
C GLU A 120 -5.68 -3.25 -6.93
N VAL A 121 -4.51 -3.35 -7.55
CA VAL A 121 -4.02 -2.39 -8.53
C VAL A 121 -4.25 -2.97 -9.91
N GLU A 122 -4.90 -2.22 -10.79
CA GLU A 122 -5.25 -2.66 -12.14
C GLU A 122 -4.94 -1.56 -13.15
N ARG A 123 -4.36 -1.96 -14.30
CA ARG A 123 -4.20 -1.08 -15.45
C ARG A 123 -5.57 -0.66 -15.98
N ALA A 124 -5.76 0.63 -16.24
CA ALA A 124 -6.97 1.12 -16.88
C ALA A 124 -7.13 0.52 -18.29
N GLU A 125 -8.37 0.25 -18.71
CA GLU A 125 -8.66 -0.28 -20.05
C GLU A 125 -8.18 0.65 -21.17
N LYS A 126 -8.15 1.95 -20.90
CA LYS A 126 -7.70 3.00 -21.82
C LYS A 126 -6.74 3.94 -21.11
N GLY A 127 -5.77 4.45 -21.87
CA GLY A 127 -4.80 5.43 -21.39
C GLY A 127 -3.61 4.82 -20.66
N LYS A 128 -2.94 5.67 -19.89
CA LYS A 128 -1.66 5.37 -19.21
C LYS A 128 -1.82 5.33 -17.68
N ALA A 129 -3.03 5.03 -17.20
CA ALA A 129 -3.38 5.06 -15.78
C ALA A 129 -3.41 3.68 -15.12
N VAL A 130 -3.19 3.65 -13.81
CA VAL A 130 -3.64 2.55 -12.93
C VAL A 130 -4.75 3.01 -12.02
N TRP A 131 -5.67 2.09 -11.74
CA TRP A 131 -6.67 2.21 -10.72
C TRP A 131 -6.31 1.35 -9.52
N VAL A 132 -6.53 1.88 -8.34
CA VAL A 132 -6.48 1.15 -7.08
C VAL A 132 -7.90 0.95 -6.59
N TYR A 133 -8.23 -0.30 -6.29
CA TYR A 133 -9.52 -0.73 -5.79
C TYR A 133 -9.37 -1.37 -4.42
N LEU A 134 -10.32 -1.06 -3.53
CA LEU A 134 -10.60 -1.89 -2.38
C LEU A 134 -11.71 -2.88 -2.70
N ARG A 135 -11.51 -4.16 -2.39
CA ARG A 135 -12.57 -5.17 -2.49
C ARG A 135 -13.31 -5.26 -1.16
N VAL A 136 -14.62 -5.04 -1.23
CA VAL A 136 -15.53 -5.17 -0.09
C VAL A 136 -16.26 -6.51 -0.26
N PRO A 137 -16.11 -7.46 0.68
CA PRO A 137 -16.83 -8.73 0.62
C PRO A 137 -18.33 -8.49 0.72
N GLY A 138 -19.12 -9.32 0.04
CA GLY A 138 -20.58 -9.27 0.18
C GLY A 138 -21.02 -9.91 1.50
N ARG A 139 -22.15 -9.46 2.05
CA ARG A 139 -22.74 -10.04 3.27
C ARG A 139 -23.84 -11.03 2.94
N GLY A 140 -23.99 -12.07 3.77
CA GLY A 140 -25.11 -13.01 3.69
C GLY A 140 -25.24 -13.72 2.34
N GLY A 141 -24.12 -14.00 1.66
CA GLY A 141 -24.11 -14.65 0.34
C GLY A 141 -24.24 -13.71 -0.86
N ALA A 142 -24.32 -12.39 -0.64
CA ALA A 142 -24.26 -11.41 -1.72
C ALA A 142 -22.87 -11.39 -2.39
N GLU A 143 -22.84 -10.96 -3.66
CA GLU A 143 -21.58 -10.73 -4.36
C GLU A 143 -20.82 -9.54 -3.74
N GLY A 144 -19.50 -9.67 -3.61
CA GLY A 144 -18.65 -8.55 -3.19
C GLY A 144 -18.58 -7.46 -4.26
N ARG A 145 -18.14 -6.27 -3.86
CA ARG A 145 -17.96 -5.13 -4.78
C ARG A 145 -16.52 -4.64 -4.78
N ARG A 146 -16.13 -3.95 -5.86
CA ARG A 146 -14.87 -3.23 -6.00
C ARG A 146 -15.14 -1.75 -5.85
N VAL A 147 -14.41 -1.07 -4.99
CA VAL A 147 -14.54 0.37 -4.73
C VAL A 147 -13.28 1.04 -5.26
N PRO A 148 -13.35 1.92 -6.28
CA PRO A 148 -12.19 2.68 -6.70
C PRO A 148 -11.80 3.65 -5.58
N ILE A 149 -10.54 3.62 -5.16
CA ILE A 149 -10.01 4.47 -4.08
C ILE A 149 -8.92 5.43 -4.56
N ARG A 150 -8.27 5.14 -5.69
CA ARG A 150 -7.28 6.03 -6.29
C ARG A 150 -7.12 5.76 -7.79
N GLU A 151 -6.85 6.81 -8.55
CA GLU A 151 -6.33 6.74 -9.92
C GLU A 151 -4.96 7.42 -9.97
N LEU A 152 -4.00 6.81 -10.65
CA LEU A 152 -2.71 7.41 -10.97
C LEU A 152 -2.59 7.48 -12.48
N THR A 153 -2.75 8.69 -13.04
CA THR A 153 -2.85 8.92 -14.48
C THR A 153 -1.51 8.87 -15.22
N TRP A 154 -0.40 8.94 -14.48
CA TRP A 154 0.97 9.00 -15.01
C TRP A 154 1.69 7.63 -15.05
N TRP A 155 1.10 6.58 -14.46
CA TRP A 155 1.82 5.34 -14.13
C TRP A 155 2.49 4.63 -15.31
N PHE A 156 1.93 4.75 -16.52
CA PHE A 156 2.48 4.14 -17.73
C PHE A 156 3.03 5.17 -18.75
N ALA A 157 3.24 6.42 -18.34
CA ALA A 157 3.68 7.47 -19.26
C ALA A 157 4.97 7.11 -20.02
N GLU A 158 5.88 6.38 -19.38
CA GLU A 158 7.20 6.02 -19.90
C GLU A 158 7.30 4.51 -20.26
N GLU A 159 6.17 3.80 -20.41
CA GLU A 159 6.20 2.34 -20.64
C GLU A 159 6.88 1.92 -21.96
N ASP A 160 6.93 2.84 -22.93
CA ASP A 160 7.53 2.62 -24.26
C ASP A 160 9.07 2.77 -24.24
N GLU A 161 9.64 3.23 -23.12
CA GLU A 161 11.09 3.39 -22.91
C GLU A 161 11.76 2.15 -22.26
N GLY A 162 11.03 1.03 -22.15
CA GLY A 162 11.56 -0.23 -21.62
C GLY A 162 11.66 -0.28 -20.10
N TRP A 163 10.90 0.56 -19.38
CA TRP A 163 10.84 0.55 -17.93
C TRP A 163 10.36 -0.80 -17.39
N GLU A 164 10.89 -1.17 -16.23
CA GLU A 164 10.53 -2.39 -15.52
C GLU A 164 9.65 -2.07 -14.32
N ILE A 165 8.75 -2.98 -13.97
CA ILE A 165 7.95 -2.94 -12.76
C ILE A 165 8.37 -4.07 -11.82
N SER A 166 8.50 -3.75 -10.54
CA SER A 166 8.64 -4.71 -9.45
C SER A 166 7.36 -4.69 -8.61
N VAL A 167 6.83 -5.87 -8.30
CA VAL A 167 5.68 -6.07 -7.42
C VAL A 167 6.17 -6.82 -6.18
N ALA A 168 5.99 -6.20 -5.01
CA ALA A 168 6.42 -6.75 -3.74
C ALA A 168 5.33 -6.58 -2.69
N VAL A 169 5.40 -7.41 -1.65
CA VAL A 169 4.67 -7.17 -0.40
C VAL A 169 5.62 -6.62 0.64
N TYR A 170 5.09 -5.79 1.53
CA TYR A 170 5.87 -5.16 2.56
C TYR A 170 5.10 -5.08 3.88
N ALA A 171 5.85 -4.96 4.96
CA ALA A 171 5.35 -4.63 6.29
C ALA A 171 6.32 -3.64 6.94
N ALA A 172 5.80 -2.56 7.52
CA ALA A 172 6.61 -1.53 8.15
C ALA A 172 6.03 -1.09 9.48
N ARG A 173 6.93 -0.81 10.44
CA ARG A 173 6.66 -0.26 11.77
C ARG A 173 7.45 1.04 11.95
N PRO A 174 6.95 2.18 11.47
CA PRO A 174 7.70 3.44 11.46
C PRO A 174 7.94 4.01 12.86
N LEU A 175 6.95 3.88 13.76
CA LEU A 175 7.10 4.33 15.14
C LEU A 175 7.49 3.17 16.05
N ARG A 176 8.57 3.40 16.79
CA ARG A 176 9.03 2.52 17.85
C ARG A 176 8.21 2.78 19.12
N LYS A 177 7.87 1.72 19.84
CA LYS A 177 7.52 1.84 21.27
C LYS A 177 8.82 2.04 22.04
N GLU A 178 8.81 2.93 23.02
CA GLU A 178 9.93 3.13 23.93
C GLU A 178 10.24 1.81 24.66
N GLY A 179 11.50 1.35 24.64
CA GLY A 179 11.93 0.08 25.24
C GLY A 179 11.71 -1.19 24.40
N ALA A 180 11.23 -1.10 23.16
CA ALA A 180 10.95 -2.24 22.29
C ALA A 180 11.96 -2.38 21.12
N GLU A 181 13.25 -2.45 21.43
CA GLU A 181 14.26 -2.74 20.42
C GLU A 181 14.07 -4.16 19.85
N GLY A 182 13.86 -4.28 18.54
CA GLY A 182 13.76 -5.57 17.84
C GLY A 182 12.34 -6.15 17.70
N GLU A 183 11.27 -5.42 18.04
CA GLU A 183 9.91 -5.93 17.92
C GLU A 183 9.43 -6.01 16.45
N ALA A 184 9.25 -7.23 15.94
CA ALA A 184 8.81 -7.48 14.57
C ALA A 184 7.30 -7.29 14.38
N LEU A 185 6.89 -6.74 13.23
CA LEU A 185 5.50 -6.70 12.80
C LEU A 185 5.17 -7.99 12.02
N ASN A 186 4.38 -8.87 12.65
CA ASN A 186 3.94 -10.12 12.02
C ASN A 186 2.67 -9.87 11.18
N VAL A 187 2.73 -10.12 9.88
CA VAL A 187 1.62 -9.88 8.95
C VAL A 187 1.25 -11.18 8.24
N LYS A 188 -0.05 -11.44 8.11
CA LYS A 188 -0.56 -12.54 7.29
C LYS A 188 -0.95 -12.00 5.92
N ILE A 189 -0.46 -12.68 4.87
CA ILE A 189 -0.60 -12.31 3.46
C ILE A 189 -1.23 -13.49 2.72
#